data_AF-A0A4Y2DAQ8-F1
#
_entry.id   AF-A0A4Y2DAQ8-F1
#
_cell.length_a   1.000
_cell.length_b   1.000
_cell.length_c   1.000
_cell.angle_alpha   90.00
_cell.angle_beta   90.00
_cell.angle_gamma   90.00
#
_symmetry.space_group_name_H-M   'P 1'
#
loop_
_entity.id
_entity.type
_entity.pdbx_description
1 polymer ?
#
loop_
_entity_poly.entity_id
_entity_poly.type
_entity_poly.pdbx_seq_one_letter_code
_entity_poly.pdbx_strand_id
1 'polypeptide(L)'
;MAKCTNHTDSQSCLQALMAFQPISTITREILNTWSSLTIEVAISWVKGYSGVLRNEIADHLAMQATHGSTLNNNKHQDRSP
;
A
#
# COMPACT_ATOMS: atom_id res chain seq x y z
N MET A 1 -3.71 -0.80 -23.68
CA MET A 1 -3.89 -1.03 -22.23
C MET A 1 -3.14 0.03 -21.48
N ALA A 2 -3.75 0.65 -20.47
CA ALA A 2 -3.04 1.59 -19.61
C ALA A 2 -2.23 0.83 -18.56
N LYS A 3 -1.09 1.39 -18.18
CA LYS A 3 -0.18 0.83 -17.17
C LYS A 3 0.02 1.84 -16.05
N CYS A 4 -0.10 1.38 -14.81
CA CYS A 4 0.24 2.12 -13.61
C CYS A 4 1.49 1.51 -12.98
N THR A 5 2.40 2.34 -12.47
CA THR A 5 3.59 1.88 -11.75
C THR A 5 3.63 2.53 -10.37
N ASN A 6 3.44 1.71 -9.35
CA ASN A 6 3.54 2.11 -7.95
C ASN A 6 5.01 2.05 -7.53
N HIS A 7 5.50 3.15 -6.96
CA HIS A 7 6.86 3.24 -6.45
C HIS A 7 6.79 3.09 -4.93
N THR A 8 7.61 2.22 -4.35
CA THR A 8 7.66 1.99 -2.91
C THR A 8 9.09 1.83 -2.44
N ASP A 9 9.41 2.40 -1.29
CA ASP A 9 10.67 2.18 -0.59
C ASP A 9 10.64 0.99 0.38
N SER A 10 9.43 0.45 0.61
CA SER A 10 9.20 -0.69 1.49
C SER A 10 9.60 -2.00 0.82
N GLN A 11 10.77 -2.51 1.20
CA GLN A 11 11.23 -3.83 0.78
C GLN A 11 10.31 -4.95 1.28
N SER A 12 9.71 -4.79 2.47
CA SER A 12 8.75 -5.76 3.02
C SER A 12 7.45 -5.80 2.20
N CYS A 13 6.94 -4.65 1.74
CA CYS A 13 5.80 -4.60 0.83
C CYS A 13 6.08 -5.34 -0.47
N LEU A 14 7.26 -5.10 -1.08
CA LEU A 14 7.67 -5.78 -2.30
C LEU A 14 7.75 -7.30 -2.09
N GLN A 15 8.38 -7.76 -1.01
CA GLN A 15 8.49 -9.18 -0.69
C GLN A 15 7.13 -9.84 -0.49
N ALA A 16 6.22 -9.18 0.25
CA ALA A 16 4.88 -9.69 0.49
C ALA A 16 4.06 -9.87 -0.80
N LEU A 17 4.26 -8.99 -1.78
CA LEU A 17 3.55 -9.04 -3.06
C LEU A 17 4.21 -10.00 -4.07
N MET A 18 5.54 -10.07 -4.07
CA MET A 18 6.31 -11.02 -4.90
C MET A 18 6.12 -12.48 -4.48
N ALA A 19 5.87 -12.74 -3.19
CA ALA A 19 5.68 -14.10 -2.71
C ALA A 19 4.38 -14.75 -3.24
N PHE A 20 3.47 -13.97 -3.86
CA PHE A 20 2.15 -14.41 -4.36
C PHE A 20 1.33 -15.25 -3.37
N GLN A 21 1.68 -15.23 -2.09
CA GLN A 21 0.94 -15.86 -1.02
C GLN A 21 0.28 -14.76 -0.20
N PRO A 22 -1.06 -14.63 -0.24
CA PRO A 22 -1.78 -13.70 0.60
C PRO A 22 -1.80 -14.22 2.04
N ILE A 23 -0.66 -14.15 2.72
CA ILE A 23 -0.51 -14.59 4.12
C ILE A 23 -1.24 -13.62 5.05
N SER A 24 -1.30 -12.33 4.69
CA SER A 24 -1.99 -11.30 5.46
C SER A 24 -3.30 -10.86 4.77
N THR A 25 -4.27 -10.40 5.57
CA THR A 25 -5.51 -9.78 5.08
C THR A 25 -5.22 -8.63 4.12
N ILE A 26 -4.23 -7.79 4.43
CA ILE A 26 -3.84 -6.63 3.62
C ILE A 26 -3.32 -7.09 2.24
N THR A 27 -2.46 -8.10 2.19
CA THR A 27 -1.95 -8.65 0.91
C THR A 27 -3.09 -9.21 0.07
N ARG A 28 -4.07 -9.88 0.69
CA ARG A 28 -5.25 -10.40 -0.01
C ARG A 28 -6.11 -9.28 -0.61
N GLU A 29 -6.35 -8.23 0.15
CA GLU A 29 -7.12 -7.06 -0.30
C GLU A 29 -6.44 -6.34 -1.46
N ILE A 30 -5.11 -6.20 -1.41
CA ILE A 30 -4.34 -5.62 -2.52
C ILE A 30 -4.50 -6.47 -3.79
N LEU A 31 -4.32 -7.79 -3.70
CA LEU A 31 -4.45 -8.68 -4.85
C LEU A 31 -5.86 -8.68 -5.45
N ASN A 32 -6.90 -8.70 -4.60
CA ASN A 32 -8.29 -8.60 -5.05
C ASN A 32 -8.56 -7.26 -5.75
N THR A 33 -8.01 -6.17 -5.21
CA THR A 33 -8.13 -4.83 -5.81
C THR A 33 -7.44 -4.79 -7.16
N TRP A 34 -6.23 -5.34 -7.29
CA TRP A 34 -5.53 -5.36 -8.57
C TRP A 34 -6.19 -6.26 -9.61
N SER A 35 -6.76 -7.38 -9.18
CA SER A 35 -7.45 -8.31 -10.07
C SER A 35 -8.75 -7.73 -10.65
N SER A 36 -9.34 -6.71 -10.01
CA SER A 36 -10.53 -6.02 -10.52
C SER A 36 -10.21 -4.85 -11.45
N LEU A 37 -8.95 -4.44 -11.54
CA LEU A 37 -8.52 -3.35 -12.41
C LEU A 37 -8.41 -3.81 -13.87
N THR A 38 -8.80 -2.93 -14.78
CA THR A 38 -8.62 -3.13 -16.24
C THR A 38 -7.26 -2.67 -16.75
N ILE A 39 -6.37 -2.27 -15.85
CA ILE A 39 -5.03 -1.75 -16.13
C ILE A 39 -3.95 -2.67 -15.57
N GLU A 40 -2.79 -2.67 -16.21
CA GLU A 40 -1.62 -3.35 -15.65
C GLU A 40 -1.07 -2.54 -14.47
N VAL A 41 -0.95 -3.18 -13.30
CA VAL A 41 -0.31 -2.59 -12.13
C VAL A 41 1.06 -3.21 -11.95
N ALA A 42 2.11 -2.38 -12.03
CA ALA A 42 3.48 -2.77 -11.71
C ALA A 42 3.92 -2.14 -10.39
N ILE A 43 4.81 -2.82 -9.67
CA ILE A 43 5.50 -2.27 -8.50
C ILE A 43 6.97 -2.07 -8.85
N SER A 44 7.53 -0.93 -8.49
CA SER A 44 8.96 -0.66 -8.54
C SER A 44 9.47 -0.32 -7.14
N TRP A 45 10.57 -0.95 -6.75
CA TRP A 45 11.28 -0.54 -5.54
C TRP A 45 12.16 0.68 -5.84
N VAL A 46 12.02 1.69 -4.99
CA VAL A 46 12.87 2.87 -4.99
C VAL A 46 13.62 2.94 -3.67
N LYS A 47 14.86 3.40 -3.70
CA LYS A 47 15.59 3.61 -2.46
C LYS A 47 14.98 4.82 -1.72
N GLY A 48 14.65 4.67 -0.44
CA GLY A 48 14.24 5.80 0.41
C GLY A 48 15.33 6.88 0.46
N TYR A 49 14.93 8.15 0.58
CA TYR A 49 15.84 9.31 0.65
C TYR A 49 16.82 9.43 -0.52
N SER A 50 16.43 9.00 -1.72
CA SER A 50 17.28 9.00 -2.91
C SER A 50 17.12 10.22 -3.82
N GLY A 51 16.34 11.23 -3.43
CA GLY A 51 16.03 12.38 -4.28
C GLY A 51 14.84 12.15 -5.22
N VAL A 52 14.13 11.01 -5.11
CA VAL A 52 12.92 10.76 -5.88
C VAL A 52 11.78 11.56 -5.26
N LEU A 53 11.51 12.74 -5.83
CA LEU A 53 10.57 13.73 -5.29
C LEU A 53 9.21 13.14 -4.88
N ARG A 54 8.63 12.24 -5.69
CA ARG A 54 7.35 11.62 -5.37
C ARG A 54 7.41 10.67 -4.16
N ASN A 55 8.52 9.96 -3.97
CA ASN A 55 8.71 9.12 -2.79
C ASN A 55 8.89 9.98 -1.55
N GLU A 56 9.67 11.05 -1.65
CA GLU A 56 9.91 11.96 -0.52
C GLU A 56 8.64 12.70 -0.09
N ILE A 57 7.78 13.08 -1.04
CA ILE A 57 6.45 13.61 -0.73
C ILE A 57 5.61 12.55 0.00
N ALA A 58 5.63 11.28 -0.46
CA ALA A 58 4.90 10.21 0.21
C ALA A 58 5.41 9.96 1.63
N ASP A 59 6.73 9.96 1.84
CA ASP A 59 7.36 9.81 3.15
C ASP A 59 6.94 10.94 4.10
N HIS A 60 6.98 12.18 3.61
CA HIS A 60 6.59 13.33 4.41
C HIS A 60 5.10 13.30 4.78
N LEU A 61 4.23 12.89 3.85
CA LEU A 61 2.81 12.71 4.13
C LEU A 61 2.55 11.58 5.15
N ALA A 62 3.27 10.46 5.05
CA ALA A 62 3.18 9.37 6.02
C ALA A 62 3.65 9.81 7.41
N MET A 63 4.72 10.60 7.48
CA MET A 63 5.18 11.23 8.71
C MET A 63 4.10 12.16 9.29
N GLN A 64 3.54 13.08 8.50
CA GLN A 64 2.48 13.98 8.97
C GLN A 64 1.25 13.22 9.51
N ALA A 65 0.80 12.19 8.79
CA ALA A 65 -0.34 11.37 9.20
C ALA A 65 -0.10 10.65 10.53
N THR A 66 1.14 10.21 10.79
CA THR A 66 1.54 9.58 12.05
C THR A 66 1.47 10.58 13.22
N HIS A 67 1.89 11.82 12.99
CA HIS A 67 1.90 12.87 14.03
C HIS A 67 0.52 13.52 14.24
N GLY A 68 -0.37 13.48 13.25
CA GLY A 68 -1.74 14.02 13.31
C GLY A 68 -2.80 13.03 13.81
N SER A 69 -2.40 11.93 14.44
CA SER A 69 -3.22 10.73 14.66
C SER A 69 -4.64 11.00 15.21
N THR A 70 -5.63 10.98 14.31
CA THR A 70 -7.01 10.61 14.61
C THR A 70 -7.20 9.19 14.07
N LEU A 71 -6.96 8.18 14.90
CA LEU A 71 -7.36 6.81 14.61
C LEU A 71 -8.89 6.73 14.69
N ASN A 72 -9.57 6.73 13.53
CA ASN A 72 -10.98 6.37 13.45
C ASN A 72 -11.12 4.85 13.72
N ASN A 73 -11.34 4.51 15.00
CA ASN A 73 -11.63 3.17 15.45
C ASN A 73 -13.13 2.81 15.32
N ASN A 74 -13.78 3.10 14.20
CA ASN A 74 -15.13 2.58 13.96
C ASN A 74 -15.06 1.17 13.37
N LYS A 75 -14.63 0.20 14.18
CA LYS A 75 -15.01 -1.19 13.96
C LYS A 75 -16.43 -1.36 14.48
N HIS A 76 -17.37 -1.48 13.54
CA HIS A 76 -18.72 -1.98 13.77
C HIS A 76 -18.64 -3.22 14.67
N GLN A 77 -19.07 -3.10 15.93
CA GLN A 77 -19.48 -4.27 16.70
C GLN A 77 -20.77 -4.76 16.08
N ASP A 78 -20.66 -5.86 15.33
CA ASP A 78 -21.81 -6.61 14.86
C ASP A 78 -22.69 -6.97 16.04
N ARG A 79 -23.98 -6.64 15.89
CA ARG A 79 -25.04 -7.21 16.72
C ARG A 79 -24.97 -8.72 16.61
N SER A 80 -25.10 -9.40 17.74
CA SER A 80 -25.61 -10.77 17.78
C SER A 80 -26.78 -10.81 18.77
N PRO A 81 -27.78 -11.65 18.49
CA PRO A 81 -29.17 -11.48 18.93
C PRO A 81 -29.39 -11.60 20.44
#